data_AF-A0A4S4MYY4-F1
#
_entry.id   AF-A0A4S4MYY4-F1
#
_cell.length_a   1.000
_cell.length_b   1.000
_cell.length_c   1.000
_cell.angle_alpha   90.00
_cell.angle_beta   90.00
_cell.angle_gamma   90.00
#
_symmetry.space_group_name_H-M   'P 1'
#
loop_
_entity.id
_entity.type
_entity.pdbx_description
1 polymer ?
#
loop_
_entity_poly.entity_id
_entity_poly.type
_entity_poly.pdbx_seq_one_letter_code
_entity_poly.pdbx_strand_id
1 'polypeptide(L)'
;MKTSHSEKRSPNEHALNGNAERATDYSVRFVLRDGVVYSMVNATDIPPLPVFHQFDTEDTGLPDVKVFRRREFRYDNDFYLALVPEDPQFSRDPLLRHLDYSQYSYPVEGSHGVYALSPSIQEKWVLLENVLASVASTLQKAVFAAQPLYLSVYWPRYYGYQKKFSTSRAAQRAAWKSREAFIAVFAYIKFLICKFNTSVLGKTSSWDLYLAAK
;
A
#
# COMPACT_ATOMS: atom_id res chain seq x y z
N MET A 1 14.59 74.99 35.05
CA MET A 1 14.40 75.23 33.60
C MET A 1 15.60 74.61 32.88
N LYS A 2 15.39 73.49 32.18
CA LYS A 2 15.58 73.33 30.70
C LYS A 2 16.97 73.82 30.25
N THR A 3 17.91 72.99 29.77
CA THR A 3 17.89 72.10 28.58
C THR A 3 19.18 71.24 28.60
N SER A 4 19.15 69.90 28.62
CA SER A 4 19.17 68.95 27.48
C SER A 4 20.41 68.99 26.57
N HIS A 5 21.31 68.00 26.70
CA HIS A 5 21.84 67.15 25.62
C HIS A 5 22.72 66.05 26.25
N SER A 6 22.11 64.88 26.46
CA SER A 6 22.81 63.67 26.90
C SER A 6 22.78 62.67 25.77
N GLU A 7 23.98 62.23 25.43
CA GLU A 7 24.41 61.37 24.36
C GLU A 7 23.79 59.96 24.50
N LYS A 8 23.14 59.49 23.44
CA LYS A 8 22.49 58.17 23.38
C LYS A 8 23.54 57.07 23.41
N ARG A 9 23.63 56.35 24.53
CA ARG A 9 24.18 54.99 24.60
C ARG A 9 23.23 54.02 23.90
N SER A 10 23.76 53.21 23.00
CA SER A 10 23.14 51.97 22.52
C SER A 10 23.04 51.01 23.71
N PRO A 11 21.87 50.42 23.99
CA PRO A 11 21.68 49.03 23.58
C PRO A 11 20.21 48.67 23.29
N ASN A 12 19.97 47.78 22.34
CA ASN A 12 19.11 46.62 22.60
C ASN A 12 19.07 45.68 21.39
N GLU A 13 19.36 44.43 21.72
CA GLU A 13 18.84 43.24 21.08
C GLU A 13 17.34 43.40 20.80
N HIS A 14 16.93 43.12 19.56
CA HIS A 14 15.75 42.32 19.29
C HIS A 14 15.83 41.80 17.85
N ALA A 15 15.92 40.47 17.77
CA ALA A 15 15.17 39.58 16.89
C ALA A 15 15.02 39.99 15.41
N LEU A 16 15.40 39.07 14.51
CA LEU A 16 14.45 38.22 13.79
C LEU A 16 15.16 37.47 12.66
N ASN A 17 14.87 36.17 12.62
CA ASN A 17 14.65 35.39 11.41
C ASN A 17 15.76 35.33 10.35
N GLY A 18 16.58 34.30 10.46
CA GLY A 18 17.15 33.62 9.30
C GLY A 18 16.82 32.14 9.41
N ASN A 19 15.78 31.69 8.71
CA ASN A 19 15.54 30.28 8.41
C ASN A 19 16.79 29.73 7.71
N ALA A 20 17.70 29.13 8.47
CA ALA A 20 18.73 28.28 7.90
C ALA A 20 18.06 26.95 7.53
N GLU A 21 17.77 26.81 6.24
CA GLU A 21 17.42 25.55 5.58
C GLU A 21 18.29 24.43 6.15
N ARG A 22 17.67 23.47 6.85
CA ARG A 22 18.30 22.17 7.09
C ARG A 22 18.33 21.41 5.76
N ALA A 23 19.25 21.78 4.89
CA ALA A 23 19.74 20.88 3.87
C ALA A 23 20.47 19.75 4.60
N THR A 24 19.82 18.60 4.74
CA THR A 24 20.51 17.36 5.07
C THR A 24 21.48 17.07 3.93
N ASP A 25 22.76 17.34 4.16
CA ASP A 25 23.84 17.12 3.21
C ASP A 25 24.02 15.60 3.01
N TYR A 26 23.36 15.05 1.99
CA TYR A 26 23.54 13.66 1.60
C TYR A 26 24.84 13.56 0.80
N SER A 27 25.93 13.19 1.46
CA SER A 27 27.18 12.91 0.75
C SER A 27 27.07 11.55 0.07
N VAL A 28 26.93 11.54 -1.26
CA VAL A 28 27.07 10.32 -2.07
C VAL A 28 28.54 10.15 -2.43
N ARG A 29 29.14 9.02 -2.04
CA ARG A 29 30.51 8.65 -2.41
C ARG A 29 30.50 7.44 -3.32
N PHE A 30 31.32 7.47 -4.36
CA PHE A 30 31.53 6.32 -5.24
C PHE A 30 32.85 5.64 -4.87
N VAL A 31 32.83 4.33 -4.69
CA VAL A 31 34.03 3.55 -4.39
C VAL A 31 34.10 2.33 -5.30
N LEU A 32 35.27 2.09 -5.88
CA LEU A 32 35.56 0.91 -6.68
C LEU A 32 36.13 -0.17 -5.77
N ARG A 33 35.48 -1.34 -5.71
CA ARG A 33 35.97 -2.52 -4.99
C ARG A 33 35.74 -3.75 -5.87
N ASP A 34 36.78 -4.56 -6.05
CA ASP A 34 36.74 -5.80 -6.86
C ASP A 34 36.19 -5.61 -8.29
N GLY A 35 36.46 -4.45 -8.90
CA GLY A 35 35.98 -4.09 -10.24
C GLY A 35 34.52 -3.61 -10.30
N VAL A 36 33.84 -3.50 -9.16
CA VAL A 36 32.45 -3.02 -9.04
C VAL A 36 32.41 -1.64 -8.40
N VAL A 37 31.60 -0.74 -8.96
CA VAL A 37 31.38 0.60 -8.41
C VAL A 37 30.22 0.58 -7.43
N TYR A 38 30.48 0.96 -6.18
CA TYR A 38 29.50 1.09 -5.12
C TYR A 38 29.16 2.56 -4.90
N SER A 39 27.87 2.90 -4.84
CA SER A 39 27.39 4.20 -4.36
C SER A 39 27.02 4.10 -2.89
N MET A 40 27.78 4.79 -2.03
CA MET A 40 27.53 4.85 -0.59
C MET A 40 26.80 6.15 -0.27
N VAL A 41 25.62 6.02 0.34
CA VAL A 41 24.84 7.15 0.87
C VAL A 41 24.88 7.05 2.38
N ASN A 42 25.50 8.02 3.05
CA ASN A 42 25.62 8.09 4.50
C ASN A 42 26.31 6.88 5.17
N ALA A 43 27.04 6.05 4.41
CA ALA A 43 27.81 4.93 4.94
C ALA A 43 29.31 5.28 5.03
N THR A 44 29.95 4.86 6.13
CA THR A 44 31.40 5.04 6.37
C THR A 44 32.26 4.00 5.68
N ASP A 45 31.70 2.83 5.40
CA ASP A 45 32.41 1.64 4.96
C ASP A 45 31.51 0.73 4.11
N ILE A 46 32.14 -0.09 3.27
CA ILE A 46 31.45 -1.08 2.43
C ILE A 46 31.36 -2.38 3.25
N PRO A 47 30.16 -2.89 3.57
CA PRO A 47 30.03 -4.16 4.26
C PRO A 47 30.72 -5.28 3.47
N PRO A 48 31.22 -6.34 4.13
CA PRO A 48 31.79 -7.47 3.42
C PRO A 48 30.75 -8.05 2.46
N LEU A 49 31.21 -8.52 1.30
CA LEU A 49 30.35 -9.23 0.36
C LEU A 49 29.68 -10.40 1.12
N PRO A 50 28.35 -10.55 1.04
CA PRO A 50 27.69 -11.68 1.68
C PRO A 50 28.27 -12.97 1.10
N VAL A 51 28.59 -13.92 1.98
CA VAL A 51 29.07 -15.25 1.55
C VAL A 51 27.93 -15.89 0.77
N PHE A 52 28.14 -16.09 -0.53
CA PHE A 52 27.18 -16.80 -1.36
C PHE A 52 27.23 -18.28 -0.96
N HIS A 53 26.25 -18.72 -0.18
CA HIS A 53 26.01 -20.14 -0.01
C HIS A 53 25.48 -20.65 -1.35
N GLN A 54 26.26 -21.46 -2.07
CA GLN A 54 25.73 -22.22 -3.19
C GLN A 54 24.62 -23.10 -2.62
N PHE A 55 23.40 -22.93 -3.13
CA PHE A 55 22.33 -23.86 -2.84
C PHE A 55 22.75 -25.21 -3.43
N ASP A 56 22.98 -26.21 -2.58
CA ASP A 56 23.16 -27.60 -3.01
C ASP A 56 21.90 -28.01 -3.77
N THR A 57 22.04 -28.11 -5.10
CA THR A 57 20.94 -28.45 -6.02
C THR A 57 20.50 -29.90 -5.91
N GLU A 58 21.16 -30.72 -5.08
CA GLU A 58 20.93 -32.17 -5.00
C GLU A 58 20.00 -32.61 -3.87
N ASP A 59 19.69 -31.75 -2.88
CA ASP A 59 18.88 -32.19 -1.74
C ASP A 59 17.85 -31.17 -1.27
N THR A 60 16.90 -30.84 -2.13
CA THR A 60 15.62 -30.36 -1.62
C THR A 60 14.48 -30.90 -2.47
N GLY A 61 13.48 -31.50 -1.82
CA GLY A 61 12.13 -31.65 -2.35
C GLY A 61 11.43 -30.30 -2.58
N LEU A 62 12.16 -29.31 -3.11
CA LEU A 62 11.59 -28.07 -3.59
C LEU A 62 10.76 -28.42 -4.82
N PRO A 63 9.46 -28.09 -4.83
CA PRO A 63 8.61 -28.35 -5.98
C PRO A 63 9.21 -27.68 -7.23
N ASP A 64 9.09 -28.35 -8.38
CA ASP A 64 9.61 -27.92 -9.69
C ASP A 64 9.51 -26.40 -9.85
N VAL A 65 10.59 -25.74 -10.28
CA VAL A 65 10.68 -24.29 -10.49
C VAL A 65 9.55 -23.79 -11.41
N LYS A 66 8.96 -24.65 -12.24
CA LYS A 66 7.75 -24.37 -13.03
C LYS A 66 6.47 -24.19 -12.20
N VAL A 67 6.40 -24.77 -11.01
CA VAL A 67 5.33 -24.58 -10.01
C VAL A 67 5.46 -23.21 -9.34
N PHE A 68 6.69 -22.70 -9.22
CA PHE A 68 6.94 -21.31 -8.87
C PHE A 68 6.74 -20.41 -10.10
N ARG A 69 5.48 -20.29 -10.57
CA ARG A 69 5.11 -19.10 -11.33
C ARG A 69 5.59 -17.91 -10.51
N ARG A 70 6.43 -17.06 -11.09
CA ARG A 70 6.84 -15.80 -10.49
C ARG A 70 5.55 -15.13 -10.02
N ARG A 71 5.42 -14.93 -8.71
CA ARG A 71 4.23 -14.30 -8.15
C ARG A 71 4.27 -12.85 -8.61
N GLU A 72 3.58 -12.56 -9.69
CA GLU A 72 3.35 -11.21 -10.16
C GLU A 72 2.25 -10.63 -9.26
N PHE A 73 2.59 -9.55 -8.57
CA PHE A 73 1.71 -8.86 -7.64
C PHE A 73 1.18 -7.59 -8.31
N ARG A 74 -0.03 -7.18 -7.91
CA ARG A 74 -0.82 -6.19 -8.67
C ARG A 74 -0.14 -4.83 -8.85
N TYR A 75 0.55 -4.33 -7.82
CA TYR A 75 1.25 -3.05 -7.84
C TYR A 75 2.38 -3.02 -6.81
N ASP A 76 3.58 -2.62 -7.24
CA ASP A 76 4.75 -2.48 -6.37
C ASP A 76 4.81 -1.12 -5.65
N ASN A 77 4.07 -0.13 -6.13
CA ASN A 77 4.08 1.24 -5.58
C ASN A 77 3.33 1.38 -4.24
N ASP A 78 2.50 0.40 -3.89
CA ASP A 78 1.74 0.34 -2.65
C ASP A 78 2.06 -0.97 -1.92
N PHE A 79 2.76 -0.90 -0.77
CA PHE A 79 3.32 -2.09 -0.11
C PHE A 79 2.29 -3.17 0.25
N TYR A 80 1.03 -2.80 0.49
CA TYR A 80 -0.03 -3.76 0.84
C TYR A 80 -0.59 -4.44 -0.42
N LEU A 81 -0.54 -3.79 -1.59
CA LEU A 81 -0.95 -4.38 -2.87
C LEU A 81 0.03 -5.46 -3.33
N ALA A 82 1.28 -5.45 -2.84
CA ALA A 82 2.21 -6.57 -2.97
C ALA A 82 1.70 -7.87 -2.31
N LEU A 83 0.60 -7.85 -1.55
CA LEU A 83 -0.02 -9.04 -0.97
C LEU A 83 -1.09 -9.68 -1.87
N VAL A 84 -1.39 -9.08 -3.02
CA VAL A 84 -2.45 -9.49 -3.94
C VAL A 84 -1.87 -9.99 -5.26
N PRO A 85 -2.29 -11.18 -5.74
CA PRO A 85 -2.00 -11.63 -7.10
C PRO A 85 -2.39 -10.58 -8.16
N GLU A 86 -1.65 -10.50 -9.25
CA GLU A 86 -1.98 -9.64 -10.39
C GLU A 86 -3.38 -9.95 -10.96
N ASP A 87 -3.71 -11.24 -11.09
CA ASP A 87 -5.02 -11.71 -11.53
C ASP A 87 -5.72 -12.55 -10.45
N PRO A 88 -6.45 -11.93 -9.52
CA PRO A 88 -7.20 -12.65 -8.50
C PRO A 88 -8.45 -13.28 -9.10
N GLN A 89 -8.54 -14.60 -8.98
CA GLN A 89 -9.71 -15.37 -9.40
C GLN A 89 -10.67 -15.56 -8.21
N PHE A 90 -11.94 -15.23 -8.43
CA PHE A 90 -12.97 -15.33 -7.39
C PHE A 90 -14.02 -16.41 -7.67
N SER A 91 -13.95 -17.06 -8.84
CA SER A 91 -14.87 -18.12 -9.29
C SER A 91 -15.13 -19.22 -8.26
N ARG A 92 -14.10 -19.59 -7.48
CA ARG A 92 -14.16 -20.73 -6.54
C ARG A 92 -14.83 -20.40 -5.21
N ASP A 93 -14.99 -19.11 -4.88
CA ASP A 93 -15.58 -18.70 -3.61
C ASP A 93 -17.02 -18.19 -3.83
N PRO A 94 -18.05 -18.85 -3.27
CA PRO A 94 -19.44 -18.41 -3.39
C PRO A 94 -19.69 -16.98 -2.90
N LEU A 95 -18.91 -16.51 -1.94
CA LEU A 95 -18.96 -15.16 -1.40
C LEU A 95 -18.26 -14.14 -2.28
N LEU A 96 -17.31 -14.53 -3.12
CA LEU A 96 -16.54 -13.58 -3.94
C LEU A 96 -16.83 -13.68 -5.44
N ARG A 97 -17.54 -14.73 -5.89
CA ARG A 97 -17.88 -14.95 -7.32
C ARG A 97 -18.53 -13.76 -8.01
N HIS A 98 -19.18 -12.86 -7.25
CA HIS A 98 -19.80 -11.66 -7.78
C HIS A 98 -18.80 -10.53 -8.12
N LEU A 99 -17.51 -10.74 -7.86
CA LEU A 99 -16.39 -9.90 -8.31
C LEU A 99 -15.72 -10.47 -9.57
N ASP A 100 -16.08 -11.68 -9.99
CA ASP A 100 -15.44 -12.46 -11.06
C ASP A 100 -15.98 -12.13 -12.46
N TYR A 101 -16.21 -10.85 -12.71
CA TYR A 101 -16.57 -10.35 -14.05
C TYR A 101 -15.38 -9.64 -14.67
N SER A 102 -15.29 -9.70 -16.00
CA SER A 102 -14.38 -8.84 -16.77
C SER A 102 -14.86 -7.39 -16.76
N GLN A 103 -13.95 -6.47 -17.11
CA GLN A 103 -14.24 -5.03 -17.21
C GLN A 103 -15.50 -4.69 -18.03
N TYR A 104 -15.84 -5.51 -19.04
CA TYR A 104 -16.96 -5.27 -19.95
C TYR A 104 -18.13 -6.23 -19.76
N SER A 105 -18.06 -7.14 -18.78
CA SER A 105 -19.08 -8.17 -18.57
C SER A 105 -19.84 -8.02 -17.26
N TYR A 106 -19.69 -6.90 -16.54
CA TYR A 106 -20.56 -6.65 -15.39
C TYR A 106 -22.01 -6.54 -15.84
N PRO A 107 -22.94 -7.21 -15.14
CA PRO A 107 -24.35 -7.14 -15.46
C PRO A 107 -24.87 -5.77 -15.04
N VAL A 108 -25.05 -4.92 -16.05
CA VAL A 108 -25.61 -3.58 -15.92
C VAL A 108 -27.03 -3.64 -16.46
N GLU A 109 -27.96 -3.17 -15.65
CA GLU A 109 -29.37 -3.06 -16.01
C GLU A 109 -29.66 -1.61 -16.42
N GLY A 110 -30.43 -1.44 -17.49
CA GLY A 110 -30.77 -0.14 -18.05
C GLY A 110 -32.27 0.02 -18.21
N SER A 111 -32.83 1.12 -17.70
CA SER A 111 -34.23 1.50 -17.92
C SER A 111 -34.33 3.01 -18.14
N HIS A 112 -35.12 3.43 -19.13
CA HIS A 112 -35.35 4.85 -19.47
C HIS A 112 -34.07 5.69 -19.65
N GLY A 113 -33.04 5.13 -20.29
CA GLY A 113 -31.77 5.84 -20.53
C GLY A 113 -30.87 5.96 -19.28
N VAL A 114 -31.21 5.27 -18.19
CA VAL A 114 -30.43 5.21 -16.96
C VAL A 114 -29.91 3.80 -16.75
N TYR A 115 -28.61 3.68 -16.54
CA TYR A 115 -27.90 2.42 -16.38
C TYR A 115 -27.28 2.33 -14.98
N ALA A 116 -27.39 1.17 -14.34
CA ALA A 116 -26.79 0.88 -13.04
C ALA A 116 -26.32 -0.57 -12.99
N LEU A 117 -25.44 -0.90 -12.05
CA LEU A 117 -25.13 -2.29 -11.76
C LEU A 117 -26.42 -3.02 -11.34
N SER A 118 -26.58 -4.29 -11.74
CA SER A 118 -27.74 -5.10 -11.34
C SER A 118 -27.99 -4.99 -9.84
N PRO A 119 -29.22 -4.71 -9.38
CA PRO A 119 -29.54 -4.57 -7.96
C PRO A 119 -29.07 -5.76 -7.14
N SER A 120 -29.22 -6.97 -7.69
CA SER A 120 -28.79 -8.23 -7.05
C SER A 120 -27.29 -8.31 -6.76
N ILE A 121 -26.46 -7.65 -7.56
CA ILE A 121 -25.01 -7.56 -7.36
C ILE A 121 -24.68 -6.41 -6.44
N GLN A 122 -25.32 -5.26 -6.65
CA GLN A 122 -25.13 -4.08 -5.83
C GLN A 122 -25.39 -4.39 -4.34
N GLU A 123 -26.46 -5.11 -4.02
CA GLU A 123 -26.76 -5.55 -2.65
C GLU A 123 -25.66 -6.43 -2.05
N LYS A 124 -25.14 -7.39 -2.83
CA LYS A 124 -24.03 -8.25 -2.39
C LYS A 124 -22.76 -7.46 -2.15
N TRP A 125 -22.46 -6.49 -3.02
CA TRP A 125 -21.30 -5.62 -2.87
C TRP A 125 -21.43 -4.71 -1.65
N VAL A 126 -22.61 -4.15 -1.39
CA VAL A 126 -22.90 -3.35 -0.19
C VAL A 126 -22.66 -4.19 1.06
N LEU A 127 -23.21 -5.41 1.10
CA LEU A 127 -23.04 -6.32 2.23
C LEU A 127 -21.56 -6.66 2.44
N LEU A 128 -20.87 -7.06 1.37
CA LEU A 128 -19.44 -7.39 1.42
C LEU A 128 -18.62 -6.20 1.93
N GLU A 129 -18.85 -5.00 1.40
CA GLU A 129 -18.14 -3.79 1.81
C GLU A 129 -18.35 -3.47 3.29
N ASN A 130 -19.57 -3.61 3.79
CA ASN A 130 -19.86 -3.38 5.21
C ASN A 130 -19.18 -4.42 6.12
N VAL A 131 -19.15 -5.69 5.71
CA VAL A 131 -18.42 -6.74 6.44
C VAL A 131 -16.93 -6.42 6.47
N LEU A 132 -16.34 -6.08 5.32
CA LEU A 132 -14.92 -5.74 5.23
C LEU A 132 -14.58 -4.48 6.05
N ALA A 133 -15.47 -3.48 6.09
CA ALA A 133 -15.31 -2.30 6.93
C ALA A 133 -15.30 -2.66 8.43
N SER A 134 -16.20 -3.54 8.86
CA SER A 134 -16.24 -4.02 10.24
C SER A 134 -14.97 -4.81 10.62
N VAL A 135 -14.53 -5.71 9.75
CA VAL A 135 -13.29 -6.50 9.94
C VAL A 135 -12.07 -5.57 10.00
N ALA A 136 -11.94 -4.64 9.06
CA ALA A 136 -10.83 -3.69 9.03
C ALA A 136 -10.80 -2.84 10.30
N SER A 137 -11.94 -2.27 10.72
CA SER A 137 -12.03 -1.47 11.95
C SER A 137 -11.65 -2.26 13.20
N THR A 138 -12.10 -3.51 13.29
CA THR A 138 -11.80 -4.38 14.44
C THR A 138 -10.33 -4.73 14.50
N LEU A 139 -9.75 -5.14 13.37
CA LEU A 139 -8.33 -5.48 13.29
C LEU A 139 -7.44 -4.26 13.56
N GLN A 140 -7.74 -3.08 12.98
CA GLN A 140 -7.01 -1.84 13.23
C GLN A 140 -6.91 -1.52 14.71
N LYS A 141 -8.04 -1.63 15.45
CA LYS A 141 -8.08 -1.43 16.89
C LYS A 141 -7.22 -2.46 17.63
N ALA A 142 -7.28 -3.73 17.21
CA ALA A 142 -6.57 -4.82 17.85
C ALA A 142 -5.04 -4.73 17.70
N VAL A 143 -4.54 -4.19 16.58
CA VAL A 143 -3.09 -4.08 16.32
C VAL A 143 -2.45 -2.79 16.82
N PHE A 144 -3.23 -1.88 17.43
CA PHE A 144 -2.79 -0.52 17.78
C PHE A 144 -2.04 0.19 16.64
N ALA A 145 -2.37 -0.17 15.39
CA ALA A 145 -1.68 0.39 14.25
C ALA A 145 -2.19 1.82 14.04
N ALA A 146 -1.38 2.80 14.42
CA ALA A 146 -1.46 4.10 13.76
C ALA A 146 -1.24 3.80 12.26
N GLN A 147 -2.30 3.96 11.46
CA GLN A 147 -2.14 3.87 10.00
C GLN A 147 -0.98 4.80 9.63
N PRO A 148 0.04 4.33 8.89
CA PRO A 148 0.97 5.24 8.26
C PRO A 148 0.17 6.32 7.54
N LEU A 149 0.50 7.60 7.79
CA LEU A 149 -0.25 8.78 7.34
C LEU A 149 -0.60 8.79 5.83
N TYR A 150 0.13 7.99 5.04
CA TYR A 150 -0.02 7.87 3.59
C TYR A 150 -0.95 6.73 3.13
N LEU A 151 -1.48 5.88 4.03
CA LEU A 151 -2.40 4.81 3.67
C LEU A 151 -3.86 5.25 3.75
N SER A 152 -4.36 5.79 2.64
CA SER A 152 -5.80 5.97 2.47
C SER A 152 -6.38 4.77 1.71
N VAL A 153 -7.15 3.93 2.40
CA VAL A 153 -7.91 2.86 1.75
C VAL A 153 -9.17 3.48 1.16
N TYR A 154 -9.22 3.58 -0.17
CA TYR A 154 -10.41 4.03 -0.87
C TYR A 154 -11.43 2.91 -0.97
N TRP A 155 -12.53 3.06 -0.23
CA TRP A 155 -13.62 2.10 -0.21
C TRP A 155 -14.34 1.99 -1.57
N PRO A 156 -14.79 0.77 -1.97
CA PRO A 156 -15.46 0.53 -3.25
C PRO A 156 -16.61 1.48 -3.59
N ARG A 157 -17.40 1.90 -2.60
CA ARG A 157 -18.54 2.82 -2.80
C ARG A 157 -18.12 4.14 -3.43
N TYR A 158 -16.91 4.61 -3.18
CA TYR A 158 -16.42 5.89 -3.72
C TYR A 158 -16.22 5.86 -5.24
N TYR A 159 -16.02 4.67 -5.81
CA TYR A 159 -15.88 4.48 -7.26
C TYR A 159 -17.22 4.35 -7.99
N GLY A 160 -18.33 4.37 -7.25
CA GLY A 160 -19.65 4.64 -7.82
C GLY A 160 -20.41 3.43 -8.34
N TYR A 161 -20.11 2.20 -7.91
CA TYR A 161 -20.93 1.02 -8.26
C TYR A 161 -22.41 1.15 -7.83
N GLN A 162 -22.70 2.01 -6.85
CA GLN A 162 -24.06 2.30 -6.38
C GLN A 162 -24.75 3.43 -7.16
N LYS A 163 -24.02 4.13 -8.03
CA LYS A 163 -24.52 5.28 -8.78
C LYS A 163 -25.25 4.83 -10.04
N LYS A 164 -26.06 5.75 -10.55
CA LYS A 164 -26.75 5.64 -11.84
C LYS A 164 -25.98 6.44 -12.89
N PHE A 165 -25.96 5.95 -14.13
CA PHE A 165 -25.18 6.53 -15.23
C PHE A 165 -26.04 6.67 -16.50
N SER A 166 -25.67 7.61 -17.37
CA SER A 166 -26.35 7.82 -18.66
C SER A 166 -25.99 6.77 -19.72
N THR A 167 -24.92 6.00 -19.51
CA THR A 167 -24.48 4.98 -20.46
C THR A 167 -24.10 3.69 -19.74
N SER A 168 -24.36 2.54 -20.39
CA SER A 168 -23.96 1.23 -19.86
C SER A 168 -22.44 1.13 -19.65
N ARG A 169 -21.66 1.67 -20.60
CA ARG A 169 -20.18 1.69 -20.51
C ARG A 169 -19.66 2.44 -19.28
N ALA A 170 -20.31 3.55 -18.90
CA ALA A 170 -19.93 4.29 -17.70
C ALA A 170 -20.23 3.49 -16.43
N ALA A 171 -21.39 2.82 -16.37
CA ALA A 171 -21.74 1.94 -15.26
C ALA A 171 -20.78 0.75 -15.13
N GLN A 172 -20.43 0.10 -16.25
CA GLN A 172 -19.43 -0.99 -16.27
C GLN A 172 -18.05 -0.53 -15.79
N ARG A 173 -17.59 0.65 -16.25
CA ARG A 173 -16.31 1.22 -15.82
C ARG A 173 -16.30 1.55 -14.32
N ALA A 174 -17.41 2.07 -13.79
CA ALA A 174 -17.56 2.32 -12.36
C ALA A 174 -17.53 1.01 -11.56
N ALA A 175 -18.27 -0.02 -12.01
CA ALA A 175 -18.25 -1.34 -11.41
C ALA A 175 -16.84 -1.95 -11.40
N TRP A 176 -16.11 -1.89 -12.52
CA TRP A 176 -14.73 -2.35 -12.59
C TRP A 176 -13.82 -1.63 -11.59
N LYS A 177 -13.85 -0.29 -11.54
CA LYS A 177 -13.05 0.48 -10.57
C LYS A 177 -13.41 0.13 -9.12
N SER A 178 -14.69 -0.08 -8.82
CA SER A 178 -15.13 -0.53 -7.50
C SER A 178 -14.64 -1.96 -7.19
N ARG A 179 -14.60 -2.87 -8.16
CA ARG A 179 -13.99 -4.21 -7.99
C ARG A 179 -12.50 -4.11 -7.69
N GLU A 180 -11.77 -3.24 -8.37
CA GLU A 180 -10.36 -2.97 -8.08
C GLU A 180 -10.16 -2.46 -6.65
N ALA A 181 -11.08 -1.62 -6.16
CA ALA A 181 -11.05 -1.16 -4.78
C ALA A 181 -11.33 -2.28 -3.76
N PHE A 182 -12.20 -3.26 -4.06
CA PHE A 182 -12.39 -4.43 -3.19
C PHE A 182 -11.08 -5.20 -3.01
N ILE A 183 -10.30 -5.33 -4.08
CA ILE A 183 -9.00 -5.98 -4.07
C ILE A 183 -8.02 -5.25 -3.15
N ALA A 184 -7.97 -3.92 -3.24
CA ALA A 184 -7.16 -3.10 -2.34
C ALA A 184 -7.60 -3.25 -0.86
N VAL A 185 -8.90 -3.36 -0.59
CA VAL A 185 -9.43 -3.62 0.76
C VAL A 185 -9.03 -5.01 1.26
N PHE A 186 -9.09 -6.06 0.44
CA PHE A 186 -8.62 -7.39 0.82
C PHE A 186 -7.13 -7.39 1.15
N ALA A 187 -6.33 -6.71 0.33
CA ALA A 187 -4.91 -6.51 0.55
C ALA A 187 -4.64 -5.86 1.92
N TYR A 188 -5.41 -4.82 2.22
CA TYR A 188 -5.31 -4.09 3.47
C TYR A 188 -5.68 -4.95 4.68
N ILE A 189 -6.78 -5.71 4.61
CA ILE A 189 -7.19 -6.62 5.69
C ILE A 189 -6.13 -7.70 5.91
N LYS A 190 -5.58 -8.27 4.83
CA LYS A 190 -4.50 -9.27 4.90
C LYS A 190 -3.27 -8.70 5.59
N PHE A 191 -2.88 -7.47 5.26
CA PHE A 191 -1.81 -6.77 5.96
C PHE A 191 -2.07 -6.62 7.46
N LEU A 192 -3.30 -6.23 7.86
CA LEU A 192 -3.66 -6.11 9.27
C LEU A 192 -3.62 -7.46 10.00
N ILE A 193 -4.05 -8.55 9.36
CA ILE A 193 -3.95 -9.90 9.92
C ILE A 193 -2.48 -10.30 10.13
N CYS A 194 -1.61 -10.03 9.15
CA CYS A 194 -0.18 -10.28 9.28
C CYS A 194 0.40 -9.51 10.48
N LYS A 195 0.12 -8.20 10.57
CA LYS A 195 0.52 -7.37 11.71
C LYS A 195 0.00 -7.92 13.04
N PHE A 196 -1.26 -8.35 13.10
CA PHE A 196 -1.85 -8.93 14.30
C PHE A 196 -1.12 -10.20 14.74
N ASN A 197 -0.81 -11.09 13.80
CA ASN A 197 -0.10 -12.33 14.10
C ASN A 197 1.32 -12.06 14.63
N THR A 198 2.03 -11.08 14.05
CA THR A 198 3.37 -10.72 14.51
C THR A 198 3.33 -10.03 15.88
N SER A 199 2.43 -9.05 16.09
CA SER A 199 2.39 -8.24 17.30
C SER A 199 1.76 -8.93 18.52
N VAL A 200 0.69 -9.70 18.30
CA VAL A 200 -0.15 -10.24 19.40
C VAL A 200 0.15 -11.70 19.67
N LEU A 201 0.41 -12.50 18.62
CA LEU A 201 0.61 -13.94 18.79
C LEU A 201 2.08 -14.33 18.93
N GLY A 202 3.02 -13.38 18.80
CA GLY A 202 4.47 -13.66 18.81
C GLY A 202 4.91 -14.67 17.75
N LYS A 203 4.03 -14.97 16.79
CA LYS A 203 4.32 -15.84 15.67
C LYS A 203 5.04 -14.98 14.64
N THR A 204 6.36 -14.99 14.68
CA THR A 204 7.18 -14.56 13.55
C THR A 204 6.74 -15.39 12.36
N SER A 205 5.91 -14.80 11.50
CA SER A 205 5.56 -15.48 10.26
C SER A 205 6.84 -15.51 9.43
N SER A 206 7.06 -16.54 8.62
CA SER A 206 8.30 -16.67 7.82
C SER A 206 8.58 -15.47 6.88
N TRP A 207 7.65 -14.52 6.77
CA TRP A 207 7.79 -13.26 6.06
C TRP A 207 8.59 -12.19 6.81
N ASP A 208 8.70 -12.24 8.13
CA ASP A 208 9.54 -11.30 8.89
C ASP A 208 11.02 -11.46 8.51
N LEU A 209 11.44 -12.66 8.10
CA LEU A 209 12.75 -12.92 7.50
C LEU A 209 12.90 -12.32 6.09
N TYR A 210 11.82 -12.25 5.30
CA TYR A 210 11.86 -11.70 3.94
C TYR A 210 11.90 -10.17 3.91
N LEU A 211 11.31 -9.49 4.90
CA LEU A 211 11.37 -8.03 5.02
C LEU A 211 12.60 -7.55 5.78
N ALA A 212 13.19 -8.38 6.66
CA ALA A 212 14.48 -8.11 7.30
C ALA A 212 15.69 -8.39 6.38
N ALA A 213 15.47 -9.04 5.23
CA ALA A 213 16.51 -9.35 4.24
C ALA A 213 16.58 -8.35 3.07
N LYS A 214 16.02 -7.15 3.22
CA LYS A 214 16.24 -5.98 2.36
C LYS A 214 16.93 -4.88 3.14
#